data_AF-A0A1G1LN86-F1
#
_entry.id   AF-A0A1G1LN86-F1
#
_cell.length_a   1.000
_cell.length_b   1.000
_cell.length_c   1.000
_cell.angle_alpha   90.00
_cell.angle_beta   90.00
_cell.angle_gamma   90.00
#
_symmetry.space_group_name_H-M   'P 1'
#
loop_
_entity.id
_entity.type
_entity.pdbx_description
1 polymer ?
#
loop_
_entity_poly.entity_id
_entity_poly.type
_entity_poly.pdbx_seq_one_letter_code
_entity_poly.pdbx_strand_id
1 'polypeptide(L)'
;MSSADEALHALSLTRFHFMTLKELHTDLFSKSKDQIISSFDAGILNTGLDTFLMSPSRETILLEALRQNKAVRLQFSISQAKPGEYRMVNHPYKTLLSRFEPLTESIPVTITIQPILDEPVAFHITLTKDGESHVYKVDWSSKIV
;
A
#
# COMPACT_ATOMS: atom_id res chain seq x y z
N MET A 1 14.13 20.28 -29.54
CA MET A 1 14.31 20.59 -28.10
C MET A 1 15.45 19.70 -27.61
N SER A 2 16.34 20.19 -26.75
CA SER A 2 17.60 19.51 -26.45
C SER A 2 17.38 18.35 -25.46
N SER A 3 18.16 17.26 -25.58
CA SER A 3 18.03 16.11 -24.66
C SER A 3 18.32 16.47 -23.19
N ALA A 4 19.00 17.58 -22.94
CA ALA A 4 19.26 18.10 -21.60
C ALA A 4 17.99 18.67 -20.95
N ASP A 5 17.13 19.34 -21.72
CA ASP A 5 15.86 19.89 -21.22
C ASP A 5 14.86 18.79 -20.89
N GLU A 6 14.81 17.74 -21.71
CA GLU A 6 13.99 16.55 -21.44
C GLU A 6 14.46 15.78 -20.20
N ALA A 7 15.77 15.69 -19.99
CA ALA A 7 16.35 15.07 -18.79
C ALA A 7 16.04 15.89 -17.52
N LEU A 8 16.17 17.21 -17.59
CA LEU A 8 15.82 18.13 -16.49
C LEU A 8 14.33 18.07 -16.15
N HIS A 9 13.47 18.04 -17.17
CA HIS A 9 12.04 17.92 -17.00
C HIS A 9 11.65 16.59 -16.34
N ALA A 10 12.19 15.46 -16.81
CA ALA A 10 11.94 14.13 -16.23
C ALA A 10 12.42 14.03 -14.77
N LEU A 11 13.56 14.64 -14.43
CA LEU A 11 14.05 14.73 -13.05
C LEU A 11 13.12 15.55 -12.16
N SER A 12 12.63 16.69 -12.67
CA SER A 12 11.70 17.54 -11.92
C SER A 12 10.38 16.82 -11.62
N LEU A 13 9.80 16.15 -12.62
CA LEU A 13 8.57 15.37 -12.48
C LEU A 13 8.72 14.22 -11.48
N THR A 14 9.85 13.52 -11.53
CA THR A 14 10.14 12.44 -10.58
C THR A 14 10.23 12.95 -9.15
N ARG A 15 10.81 14.14 -8.94
CA ARG A 15 10.85 14.78 -7.61
C ARG A 15 9.45 15.13 -7.09
N PHE A 16 8.57 15.67 -7.94
CA PHE A 16 7.19 15.97 -7.53
C PHE A 16 6.42 14.71 -7.15
N HIS A 17 6.52 13.64 -7.94
CA HIS A 17 5.93 12.34 -7.59
C HIS A 17 6.49 11.83 -6.26
N PHE A 18 7.80 11.90 -6.08
CA PHE A 18 8.44 11.44 -4.85
C PHE A 18 7.94 12.21 -3.60
N MET A 19 7.83 13.54 -3.71
CA MET A 19 7.29 14.37 -2.63
C MET A 19 5.84 14.04 -2.32
N THR A 20 5.01 13.88 -3.35
CA THR A 20 3.60 13.50 -3.21
C THR A 20 3.44 12.16 -2.49
N LEU A 21 4.25 11.16 -2.85
CA LEU A 21 4.21 9.84 -2.20
C LEU A 21 4.66 9.89 -0.73
N LYS A 22 5.65 10.74 -0.42
CA LYS A 22 6.16 10.93 0.94
C LYS A 22 5.16 11.66 1.84
N GLU A 23 4.47 12.66 1.30
CA GLU A 23 3.39 13.37 1.98
C GLU A 23 2.21 12.44 2.24
N LEU A 24 1.78 11.65 1.24
CA LEU A 24 0.75 10.61 1.42
C LEU A 24 1.11 9.65 2.56
N HIS A 25 2.35 9.16 2.60
CA HIS A 25 2.82 8.30 3.69
C HIS A 25 2.72 8.99 5.06
N THR A 26 3.07 10.27 5.13
CA THR A 26 2.98 11.07 6.37
C THR A 26 1.52 11.27 6.80
N ASP A 27 0.61 11.46 5.86
CA ASP A 27 -0.82 11.61 6.12
C ASP A 27 -1.46 10.30 6.59
N LEU A 28 -1.12 9.17 5.95
CA LEU A 28 -1.52 7.84 6.40
C LEU A 28 -1.02 7.54 7.82
N PHE A 29 0.18 8.02 8.18
CA PHE A 29 0.74 7.87 9.53
C PHE A 29 0.05 8.75 10.57
N SER A 30 -0.31 9.99 10.20
CA SER A 30 -0.80 11.00 11.13
C SER A 30 -2.33 10.99 11.32
N LYS A 31 -3.09 10.46 10.37
CA LYS A 31 -4.57 10.51 10.39
C LYS A 31 -5.20 9.24 9.81
N SER A 32 -5.50 8.27 10.66
CA SER A 32 -6.53 7.27 10.41
C SER A 32 -7.97 7.82 10.57
N LYS A 33 -8.22 9.07 10.17
CA LYS A 33 -9.52 9.75 10.32
C LYS A 33 -10.32 9.86 9.02
N ASP A 34 -9.72 9.61 7.86
CA ASP A 34 -10.45 9.60 6.61
C ASP A 34 -11.14 8.25 6.40
N GLN A 35 -12.48 8.27 6.33
CA GLN A 35 -13.34 7.09 6.17
C GLN A 35 -13.13 6.35 4.83
N ILE A 36 -12.31 6.89 3.93
CA ILE A 36 -12.08 6.36 2.57
C ILE A 36 -11.27 5.06 2.60
N ILE A 37 -10.35 4.90 3.56
CA ILE A 37 -9.51 3.71 3.69
C ILE A 37 -9.73 3.06 5.06
N SER A 38 -9.86 1.74 5.09
CA SER A 38 -9.93 1.00 6.34
C SER A 38 -8.63 1.14 7.13
N SER A 39 -8.71 1.17 8.47
CA SER A 39 -7.49 1.29 9.31
C SER A 39 -6.48 0.16 9.05
N PHE A 40 -6.97 -1.02 8.68
CA PHE A 40 -6.15 -2.17 8.34
C PHE A 40 -5.43 -1.96 6.99
N ASP A 41 -6.13 -1.52 5.95
CA ASP A 41 -5.52 -1.24 4.64
C ASP A 41 -4.53 -0.08 4.70
N ALA A 42 -4.86 0.97 5.46
CA ALA A 42 -3.94 2.08 5.72
C ALA A 42 -2.65 1.58 6.39
N GLY A 43 -2.75 0.65 7.35
CA GLY A 43 -1.59 0.02 7.98
C GLY A 43 -0.71 -0.75 6.99
N ILE A 44 -1.33 -1.56 6.12
CA ILE A 44 -0.63 -2.34 5.10
C ILE A 44 0.07 -1.41 4.09
N LEU A 45 -0.65 -0.41 3.58
CA LEU A 45 -0.12 0.58 2.66
C LEU A 45 1.04 1.32 3.29
N ASN A 46 0.92 1.72 4.55
CA ASN A 46 1.97 2.41 5.28
C ASN A 46 3.25 1.56 5.37
N THR A 47 3.15 0.29 5.76
CA THR A 47 4.33 -0.61 5.81
C THR A 47 5.01 -0.78 4.44
N GLY A 48 4.22 -0.95 3.39
CA GLY A 48 4.75 -1.08 2.03
C GLY A 48 5.42 0.20 1.53
N LEU A 49 4.75 1.34 1.71
CA LEU A 49 5.27 2.65 1.33
C LEU A 49 6.52 3.00 2.12
N ASP A 50 6.56 2.75 3.43
CA ASP A 50 7.74 2.97 4.27
C ASP A 50 8.94 2.17 3.74
N THR A 51 8.74 0.88 3.45
CA THR A 51 9.78 0.01 2.87
C THR A 51 10.29 0.55 1.54
N PHE A 52 9.39 1.00 0.67
CA PHE A 52 9.77 1.58 -0.62
C PHE A 52 10.51 2.92 -0.46
N LEU A 53 10.02 3.81 0.40
CA LEU A 53 10.59 5.13 0.67
C LEU A 53 11.95 5.04 1.36
N MET A 54 12.22 3.99 2.13
CA MET A 54 13.53 3.72 2.72
C MET A 54 14.53 3.11 1.73
N SER A 55 14.08 2.62 0.56
CA SER A 55 14.99 2.02 -0.43
C SER A 55 15.99 3.04 -0.99
N PRO A 56 17.29 2.71 -1.09
CA PRO A 56 18.29 3.61 -1.67
C PRO A 56 18.08 3.85 -3.17
N SER A 57 17.37 2.95 -3.87
CA SER A 57 17.11 3.03 -5.31
C SER A 57 15.73 3.59 -5.67
N ARG A 58 14.95 4.05 -4.67
CA ARG A 58 13.55 4.49 -4.85
C ARG A 58 13.35 5.53 -5.95
N GLU A 59 14.24 6.53 -6.06
CA GLU A 59 14.13 7.61 -7.04
C GLU A 59 14.40 7.08 -8.46
N THR A 60 15.40 6.22 -8.62
CA THR A 60 15.70 5.56 -9.90
C THR A 60 14.56 4.64 -10.32
N ILE A 61 14.01 3.85 -9.40
CA ILE A 61 12.86 2.96 -9.66
C ILE A 61 11.64 3.77 -10.08
N LEU A 62 11.36 4.89 -9.40
CA LEU A 62 10.22 5.75 -9.73
C LEU A 62 10.41 6.46 -11.08
N LEU A 63 11.62 6.94 -11.37
CA LEU A 63 11.97 7.52 -12.67
C LEU A 63 11.80 6.49 -13.79
N GLU A 64 12.24 5.25 -13.59
CA GLU A 64 12.09 4.18 -14.56
C GLU A 64 10.62 3.83 -14.77
N ALA A 65 9.85 3.73 -13.70
CA ALA A 65 8.40 3.52 -13.72
C ALA A 65 7.69 4.62 -14.55
N LEU A 66 8.04 5.89 -14.32
CA LEU A 66 7.52 7.03 -15.07
C LEU A 66 7.89 6.96 -16.56
N ARG A 67 9.15 6.68 -16.87
CA ARG A 67 9.65 6.62 -18.25
C ARG A 67 9.04 5.47 -19.05
N GLN A 68 8.80 4.34 -18.41
CA GLN A 68 8.30 3.13 -19.05
C GLN A 68 6.78 2.96 -18.91
N ASN A 69 6.10 3.90 -18.25
CA ASN A 69 4.69 3.79 -17.87
C ASN A 69 4.38 2.45 -17.17
N LYS A 70 5.22 2.10 -16.18
CA LYS A 70 5.11 0.85 -15.40
C LYS A 70 4.75 1.13 -13.96
N ALA A 71 4.12 0.16 -13.32
CA ALA A 71 3.89 0.18 -11.89
C ALA A 71 5.09 -0.39 -11.12
N VAL A 72 5.41 0.23 -9.99
CA VAL A 72 6.31 -0.36 -8.98
C VAL A 72 5.52 -1.38 -8.19
N ARG A 73 5.99 -2.62 -8.11
CA ARG A 73 5.29 -3.71 -7.40
C ARG A 73 6.05 -4.10 -6.15
N LEU A 74 5.36 -4.05 -5.01
CA LEU A 74 5.83 -4.50 -3.70
C LEU A 74 5.06 -5.76 -3.32
N GLN A 75 5.76 -6.81 -2.93
CA GLN A 75 5.17 -8.08 -2.52
C GLN A 75 5.70 -8.48 -1.16
N PHE A 76 4.80 -8.79 -0.24
CA PHE A 76 5.13 -9.26 1.10
C PHE A 76 3.98 -10.09 1.66
N SER A 77 4.16 -10.66 2.85
CA SER A 77 3.09 -11.37 3.55
C SER A 77 2.83 -10.71 4.89
N ILE A 78 1.57 -10.69 5.30
CA ILE A 78 1.15 -10.21 6.62
C ILE A 78 0.54 -11.36 7.43
N SER A 79 0.73 -11.33 8.74
CA SER A 79 0.09 -12.27 9.65
C SER A 79 -1.25 -11.73 10.09
N GLN A 80 -2.33 -12.45 9.81
CA GLN A 80 -3.66 -12.13 10.32
C GLN A 80 -4.13 -13.24 11.25
N ALA A 81 -4.56 -12.86 12.46
CA ALA A 81 -5.21 -13.78 13.37
C ALA A 81 -6.63 -14.04 12.88
N LYS A 82 -6.96 -15.28 12.52
CA LYS A 82 -8.36 -15.67 12.34
C LYS A 82 -9.02 -15.75 13.72
N PRO A 83 -10.28 -15.29 13.85
CA PRO A 83 -11.04 -15.50 15.08
C PRO A 83 -11.09 -17.00 15.35
N GLY A 84 -10.51 -17.42 16.49
CA GLY A 84 -10.44 -18.83 16.87
C GLY A 84 -11.83 -19.47 16.89
N GLU A 85 -11.94 -20.67 16.34
CA GLU A 85 -13.20 -21.41 16.32
C GLU A 85 -13.60 -21.80 17.75
N TYR A 86 -14.87 -21.59 18.08
CA TYR A 86 -15.48 -22.14 19.28
C TYR A 86 -16.01 -23.52 18.96
N ARG A 87 -15.53 -24.55 19.67
CA ARG A 87 -16.10 -25.90 19.57
C ARG A 87 -16.73 -26.30 20.89
N MET A 88 -17.92 -26.88 20.80
CA MET A 88 -18.52 -27.57 21.93
C MET A 88 -17.80 -28.91 22.11
N VAL A 89 -17.15 -29.07 23.26
CA VAL A 89 -16.48 -30.30 23.67
C VAL A 89 -17.39 -30.99 24.67
N ASN A 90 -17.84 -32.21 24.33
CA ASN A 90 -18.64 -33.02 25.25
C ASN A 90 -17.72 -33.62 26.31
N HIS A 91 -17.77 -33.09 27.52
CA HIS A 91 -17.16 -33.70 28.70
C HIS A 91 -18.18 -34.66 29.34
N PRO A 92 -17.76 -35.78 29.95
CA PRO A 92 -18.66 -36.78 30.55
C PRO A 92 -19.76 -36.26 31.50
N TYR A 93 -19.64 -35.04 32.03
CA TYR A 93 -20.60 -34.47 32.98
C TYR A 93 -21.15 -33.09 32.56
N LYS A 94 -20.68 -32.50 31.45
CA LYS A 94 -21.15 -31.21 30.92
C LYS A 94 -20.56 -30.91 29.53
N THR A 95 -21.31 -30.18 28.70
CA THR A 95 -20.78 -29.60 27.46
C THR A 95 -19.99 -28.34 27.78
N LEU A 96 -18.74 -28.26 27.30
CA LEU A 96 -17.85 -27.12 27.47
C LEU A 96 -17.70 -26.37 26.15
N LEU A 97 -17.79 -25.04 26.17
CA LEU A 97 -17.40 -24.20 25.03
C LEU A 97 -15.90 -23.94 25.12
N SER A 98 -15.11 -24.56 24.25
CA SER A 98 -13.67 -24.35 24.19
C SER A 98 -13.34 -23.39 23.05
N ARG A 99 -12.58 -22.32 23.36
CA ARG A 99 -12.00 -21.41 22.35
C ARG A 99 -10.60 -21.94 22.02
N PHE A 100 -10.39 -22.34 20.78
CA PHE A 100 -9.04 -22.67 20.31
C PHE A 100 -8.24 -21.38 20.10
N GLU A 101 -6.92 -21.45 20.32
CA GLU A 101 -6.03 -20.31 20.07
C GLU A 101 -6.21 -19.81 18.62
N PRO A 102 -6.15 -18.49 18.39
CA PRO A 102 -6.32 -17.94 17.06
C PRO A 102 -5.24 -18.51 16.13
N LEU A 103 -5.66 -19.17 15.05
CA LEU A 103 -4.73 -19.56 13.99
C LEU A 103 -4.23 -18.28 13.32
N THR A 104 -2.91 -18.09 13.35
CA THR A 104 -2.25 -17.05 12.58
C THR A 104 -2.09 -17.55 11.15
N GLU A 105 -2.72 -16.88 10.20
CA GLU A 105 -2.56 -17.17 8.78
C GLU A 105 -1.68 -16.11 8.12
N SER A 106 -0.82 -16.57 7.21
CA SER A 106 0.04 -15.72 6.39
C SER A 106 -0.68 -15.37 5.10
N ILE A 107 -1.01 -14.10 4.92
CA ILE A 107 -1.75 -13.58 3.77
C ILE A 107 -0.78 -12.90 2.81
N PRO A 108 -0.74 -13.33 1.53
CA PRO A 108 0.06 -12.64 0.53
C PRO A 108 -0.57 -11.29 0.19
N VAL A 109 0.26 -10.26 0.19
CA VAL A 109 -0.10 -8.89 -0.14
C VAL A 109 0.74 -8.40 -1.31
N THR A 110 0.08 -7.74 -2.26
CA THR A 110 0.73 -6.99 -3.32
C THR A 110 0.28 -5.54 -3.27
N ILE A 111 1.23 -4.59 -3.24
CA ILE A 111 0.97 -3.17 -3.49
C ILE A 111 1.57 -2.82 -4.84
N THR A 112 0.80 -2.16 -5.69
CA THR A 112 1.30 -1.59 -6.94
C THR A 112 1.18 -0.08 -6.89
N ILE A 113 2.23 0.64 -7.25
CA ILE A 113 2.31 2.09 -7.26
C ILE A 113 2.57 2.50 -8.69
N GLN A 114 1.55 2.99 -9.38
CA GLN A 114 1.66 3.47 -10.75
C GLN A 114 1.67 5.00 -10.75
N PRO A 115 2.80 5.64 -11.08
CA PRO A 115 2.85 7.09 -11.23
C PRO A 115 2.20 7.54 -12.55
N ILE A 116 1.58 8.71 -12.57
CA ILE A 116 0.81 9.24 -13.70
C ILE A 116 1.21 10.69 -13.98
N LEU A 117 1.59 10.99 -15.23
CA LEU A 117 2.17 12.29 -15.60
C LEU A 117 1.13 13.36 -15.96
N ASP A 118 0.04 12.96 -16.63
CA ASP A 118 -0.82 13.90 -17.38
C ASP A 118 -2.28 13.91 -16.89
N GLU A 119 -2.50 13.53 -15.63
CA GLU A 119 -3.84 13.47 -15.02
C GLU A 119 -3.94 14.34 -13.76
N PRO A 120 -5.16 14.69 -13.31
CA PRO A 120 -5.35 15.31 -11.99
C PRO A 120 -4.89 14.40 -10.83
N VAL A 121 -4.61 13.14 -11.13
CA VAL A 121 -4.12 12.10 -10.23
C VAL A 121 -2.62 11.92 -10.47
N ALA A 122 -1.83 11.91 -9.39
CA ALA A 122 -0.40 11.63 -9.41
C ALA A 122 -0.10 10.12 -9.36
N PHE A 123 -0.94 9.35 -8.67
CA PHE A 123 -0.76 7.89 -8.56
C PHE A 123 -2.07 7.09 -8.61
N HIS A 124 -1.99 5.91 -9.22
CA HIS A 124 -2.88 4.80 -8.92
C HIS A 124 -2.14 3.81 -8.02
N ILE A 125 -2.63 3.66 -6.78
CA ILE A 125 -2.11 2.69 -5.83
C ILE A 125 -3.11 1.55 -5.69
N THR A 126 -2.75 0.34 -6.11
CA THR A 126 -3.60 -0.84 -5.93
C THR A 126 -3.05 -1.73 -4.82
N LEU A 127 -3.87 -1.98 -3.81
CA LEU A 127 -3.63 -2.98 -2.77
C LEU A 127 -4.38 -4.26 -3.12
N THR A 128 -3.68 -5.38 -3.24
CA THR A 128 -4.27 -6.70 -3.43
C THR A 128 -3.93 -7.60 -2.24
N LYS A 129 -4.95 -8.14 -1.57
CA LYS A 129 -4.84 -9.06 -0.43
C LYS A 129 -6.00 -10.06 -0.51
N ASP A 130 -5.79 -11.31 -0.13
CA ASP A 130 -6.83 -12.36 -0.15
C ASP A 130 -7.64 -12.49 -1.46
N GLY A 131 -7.03 -12.13 -2.59
CA GLY A 131 -7.71 -12.12 -3.90
C GLY A 131 -8.61 -10.91 -4.16
N GLU A 132 -8.75 -9.99 -3.20
CA GLU A 132 -9.45 -8.71 -3.36
C GLU A 132 -8.47 -7.60 -3.71
N SER A 133 -8.87 -6.72 -4.64
CA SER A 133 -8.09 -5.56 -5.06
C SER A 133 -8.82 -4.26 -4.76
N HIS A 134 -8.14 -3.36 -4.05
CA HIS A 134 -8.59 -2.01 -3.71
C HIS A 134 -7.71 -1.00 -4.43
N VAL A 135 -8.32 -0.07 -5.18
CA VAL A 135 -7.61 0.96 -5.94
C VAL A 135 -7.81 2.31 -5.27
N TYR A 136 -6.71 2.98 -4.96
CA TYR A 136 -6.67 4.30 -4.37
C TYR A 136 -6.04 5.28 -5.37
N LYS A 137 -6.77 6.34 -5.72
CA LYS A 137 -6.25 7.41 -6.57
C LYS A 137 -5.70 8.50 -5.68
N VAL A 138 -4.47 8.92 -5.93
CA VAL A 138 -3.80 9.94 -5.13
C VAL A 138 -3.57 11.16 -6.01
N ASP A 139 -4.11 12.30 -5.62
CA ASP A 139 -3.92 13.56 -6.33
C ASP A 139 -2.55 14.20 -6.02
N TRP A 140 -2.23 15.29 -6.73
CA TRP A 140 -1.00 16.06 -6.52
C TRP A 140 -0.93 16.81 -5.19
N SER A 141 -2.03 16.82 -4.41
CA SER A 141 -2.07 17.33 -3.03
C SER A 141 -1.91 16.22 -2.00
N SER A 142 -1.49 15.02 -2.46
CA SER A 142 -1.22 13.86 -1.62
C SER A 142 -2.46 13.28 -0.94
N LYS A 143 -3.66 13.57 -1.48
CA LYS A 143 -4.94 13.09 -0.94
C LYS A 143 -5.50 11.95 -1.77
N ILE A 144 -6.17 11.02 -1.10
CA ILE A 144 -6.94 9.97 -1.77
C ILE A 144 -8.29 10.56 -2.21
N VAL A 145 -8.61 10.40 -3.50
CA VAL A 145 -9.80 10.98 -4.17
C VAL A 145 -10.69 9.95 -4.83
#